data_AF-A0A1M2W2S3-F1
#
_entry.id   AF-A0A1M2W2S3-F1
#
_cell.length_a   1.000
_cell.length_b   1.000
_cell.length_c   1.000
_cell.angle_alpha   90.00
_cell.angle_beta   90.00
_cell.angle_gamma   90.00
#
_symmetry.space_group_name_H-M   'P 1'
#
loop_
_entity.id
_entity.type
_entity.pdbx_description
1 polymer ?
#
loop_
_entity_poly.entity_id
_entity_poly.type
_entity_poly.pdbx_seq_one_letter_code
_entity_poly.pdbx_strand_id
1 'polypeptide(L)'
;MVICAPTERPLTNRSYFLWDALDATINFDDIGFLVHGVSCLTLYMMAFRPFLGYYAPRFLTWELSTIFLNIHRFLDKTGYTGSSAQWVNGVVLLSTFFSVRIIYGWYLTLDFMHSLYAARGQLPTFYLVAFALGNLTLNALNATWFYKMIFAIRRRFDDEAKPLTAAAASTDPDTTAALAEGPAAR
;
A
#
# COMPACT_ATOMS: atom_id res chain seq x y z
N MET A 1 14.06 17.09 1.66
CA MET A 1 14.92 18.09 1.01
C MET A 1 14.20 18.57 -0.23
N VAL A 2 13.60 19.75 -0.14
CA VAL A 2 12.78 20.39 -1.17
C VAL A 2 13.67 21.46 -1.81
N ILE A 3 13.93 21.38 -3.11
CA ILE A 3 14.61 22.45 -3.86
C ILE A 3 13.68 22.93 -4.97
N CYS A 4 13.09 24.10 -4.69
CA CYS A 4 12.79 25.24 -5.55
C CYS A 4 12.21 25.04 -6.97
N ALA A 5 10.97 25.49 -7.16
CA ALA A 5 10.60 26.36 -8.28
C ALA A 5 9.59 27.42 -7.78
N PRO A 6 9.83 28.73 -8.02
CA PRO A 6 8.97 29.81 -7.57
C PRO A 6 7.98 30.16 -8.67
N THR A 7 6.70 29.84 -8.50
CA THR A 7 5.60 30.59 -9.13
C THR A 7 4.33 30.40 -8.31
N GLU A 8 3.76 31.53 -7.95
CA GLU A 8 2.57 31.70 -7.11
C GLU A 8 1.37 30.93 -7.67
N ARG A 9 0.88 29.90 -6.96
CA ARG A 9 -0.54 29.56 -6.81
C ARG A 9 -0.74 28.74 -5.52
N PRO A 10 -1.84 28.92 -4.78
CA PRO A 10 -2.14 28.10 -3.60
C PRO A 10 -2.52 26.68 -4.07
N LEU A 11 -1.53 25.82 -4.27
CA LEU A 11 -1.70 24.44 -4.71
C LEU A 11 -2.12 23.58 -3.51
N THR A 12 -3.37 23.77 -3.15
CA THR A 12 -4.17 23.00 -2.21
C THR A 12 -4.47 21.64 -2.82
N ASN A 13 -3.80 20.56 -2.39
CA ASN A 13 -4.07 19.10 -2.54
C ASN A 13 -4.45 18.51 -3.94
N ARG A 14 -5.20 19.22 -4.79
CA ARG A 14 -5.65 18.88 -6.14
C ARG A 14 -4.53 18.65 -7.14
N SER A 15 -3.42 19.35 -7.00
CA SER A 15 -2.30 19.23 -7.94
C SER A 15 -1.57 17.90 -7.79
N TYR A 16 -1.55 17.35 -6.57
CA TYR A 16 -0.95 16.04 -6.31
C TYR A 16 -1.83 14.91 -6.88
N PHE A 17 -3.15 14.92 -6.62
CA PHE A 17 -4.06 13.90 -7.17
C PHE A 17 -4.20 13.95 -8.69
N LEU A 18 -4.16 15.14 -9.30
CA LEU A 18 -4.14 15.28 -10.76
C LEU A 18 -2.83 14.76 -11.35
N TRP A 19 -1.70 15.05 -10.69
CA TRP A 19 -0.40 14.50 -11.07
C TRP A 19 -0.36 12.97 -10.95
N ASP A 20 -0.87 12.39 -9.86
CA ASP A 20 -0.96 10.93 -9.67
C ASP A 20 -1.86 10.27 -10.74
N ALA A 21 -2.99 10.91 -11.11
CA ALA A 21 -3.87 10.40 -12.16
C ALA A 21 -3.24 10.51 -13.56
N LEU A 22 -2.51 11.60 -13.84
CA LEU A 22 -1.80 11.81 -15.11
C LEU A 22 -0.60 10.87 -15.23
N ASP A 23 0.20 10.73 -14.17
CA ASP A 23 1.35 9.82 -14.12
C ASP A 23 0.91 8.37 -14.34
N ALA A 24 -0.16 7.92 -13.65
CA ALA A 24 -0.73 6.58 -13.86
C ALA A 24 -1.27 6.37 -15.29
N THR A 25 -1.82 7.40 -15.93
CA THR A 25 -2.33 7.33 -17.32
C THR A 25 -1.19 7.29 -18.35
N ILE A 26 -0.10 8.00 -18.09
CA ILE A 26 1.03 8.15 -19.03
C ILE A 26 2.03 6.98 -18.88
N ASN A 27 2.30 6.51 -17.66
CA ASN A 27 3.22 5.40 -17.39
C ASN A 27 2.57 4.00 -17.51
N PHE A 28 1.27 3.90 -17.76
CA PHE A 28 0.52 2.63 -17.76
C PHE A 28 0.79 1.78 -16.51
N ASP A 29 0.79 2.42 -15.34
CA ASP A 29 0.83 1.68 -14.07
C ASP A 29 -0.45 0.84 -13.90
N ASP A 30 -0.37 -0.21 -13.06
CA ASP A 30 -1.46 -1.16 -12.77
C ASP A 30 -2.83 -0.46 -12.70
N ILE A 31 -3.84 -0.97 -13.40
CA ILE A 31 -5.19 -0.37 -13.54
C ILE A 31 -5.78 0.06 -12.18
N GLY A 32 -5.41 -0.63 -11.09
CA GLY A 32 -5.79 -0.24 -9.74
C GLY A 32 -5.34 1.17 -9.32
N PHE A 33 -4.15 1.62 -9.72
CA PHE A 33 -3.65 2.97 -9.44
C PHE A 33 -4.37 4.04 -10.26
N LEU A 34 -4.73 3.75 -11.51
CA LEU A 34 -5.52 4.66 -12.34
C LEU A 34 -6.93 4.85 -11.77
N VAL A 35 -7.62 3.75 -11.44
CA VAL A 35 -8.96 3.79 -10.83
C VAL A 35 -8.91 4.51 -9.48
N HIS A 36 -7.85 4.30 -8.70
CA HIS A 36 -7.64 5.03 -7.45
C HIS A 36 -7.51 6.54 -7.68
N GLY A 37 -6.61 6.97 -8.57
CA GLY A 37 -6.37 8.39 -8.85
C GLY A 37 -7.62 9.11 -9.35
N VAL A 38 -8.36 8.51 -10.29
CA VAL A 38 -9.62 9.07 -10.81
C VAL A 38 -10.70 9.12 -9.75
N SER A 39 -10.81 8.08 -8.91
CA SER A 39 -11.80 8.04 -7.82
C SER A 39 -11.51 9.09 -6.76
N CYS A 40 -10.25 9.22 -6.33
CA CYS A 40 -9.81 10.25 -5.40
C CYS A 40 -10.08 11.65 -5.97
N LEU A 41 -9.65 11.93 -7.21
CA LEU A 41 -9.88 13.22 -7.85
C LEU A 41 -11.37 13.59 -7.91
N THR A 42 -12.22 12.63 -8.28
CA THR A 42 -13.68 12.82 -8.35
C THR A 42 -14.27 13.16 -6.98
N LEU A 43 -13.90 12.42 -5.93
CA LEU A 43 -14.39 12.65 -4.57
C LEU A 43 -13.90 13.99 -3.99
N TYR A 44 -12.67 14.40 -4.29
CA TYR A 44 -12.14 15.71 -3.89
C TYR A 44 -12.83 16.87 -4.60
N MET A 45 -13.11 16.73 -5.89
CA MET A 45 -13.86 17.76 -6.63
C MET A 45 -15.28 17.93 -6.08
N MET A 46 -15.90 16.83 -5.62
CA MET A 46 -17.22 16.86 -5.00
C MET A 46 -17.20 17.32 -3.53
N ALA A 47 -16.03 17.38 -2.88
CA ALA A 47 -15.88 17.74 -1.46
C ALA A 47 -15.96 19.25 -1.15
N PHE A 48 -16.01 20.13 -2.16
CA PHE A 48 -16.15 21.59 -1.96
C PHE A 48 -17.53 22.03 -1.42
N ARG A 49 -18.46 21.10 -1.16
CA ARG A 49 -19.68 21.37 -0.38
C ARG A 49 -19.40 21.22 1.13
N PRO A 50 -19.87 22.14 1.99
CA PRO A 50 -19.48 22.23 3.40
C PRO A 50 -19.74 20.95 4.23
N PHE A 51 -20.68 20.10 3.83
CA PHE A 51 -20.94 18.80 4.47
C PHE A 51 -19.75 17.81 4.36
N LEU A 52 -18.97 17.89 3.28
CA LEU A 52 -17.88 16.96 2.97
C LEU A 52 -16.50 17.46 3.41
N GLY A 53 -16.36 18.74 3.72
CA GLY A 53 -15.11 19.33 4.22
C GLY A 53 -14.64 18.72 5.54
N TYR A 54 -15.55 18.18 6.35
CA TYR A 54 -15.23 17.46 7.60
C TYR A 54 -14.58 16.08 7.34
N TYR A 55 -15.04 15.38 6.30
CA TYR A 55 -14.57 14.04 5.96
C TYR A 55 -13.34 14.05 5.07
N ALA A 56 -13.14 15.09 4.26
CA ALA A 56 -11.98 15.22 3.36
C ALA A 56 -10.61 15.02 4.06
N PRO A 57 -10.26 15.74 5.15
CA PRO A 57 -8.98 15.54 5.83
C PRO A 57 -8.86 14.16 6.50
N ARG A 58 -9.99 13.50 6.81
CA ARG A 58 -9.99 12.14 7.36
C ARG A 58 -9.64 11.12 6.28
N PHE A 59 -10.14 11.29 5.06
CA PHE A 59 -9.75 10.46 3.93
C PHE A 59 -8.30 10.69 3.49
N LEU A 60 -7.73 11.90 3.66
CA LEU A 60 -6.29 12.16 3.47
C LEU A 60 -5.40 11.30 4.36
N THR A 61 -5.86 10.91 5.56
CA THR A 61 -5.02 10.12 6.48
C THR A 61 -4.58 8.79 5.86
N TRP A 62 -5.28 8.30 4.84
CA TRP A 62 -4.84 7.13 4.06
C TRP A 62 -3.48 7.32 3.39
N GLU A 63 -3.07 8.54 3.03
CA GLU A 63 -1.74 8.81 2.47
C GLU A 63 -0.62 8.69 3.52
N LEU A 64 -0.92 8.65 4.81
CA LEU A 64 0.11 8.51 5.83
C LEU A 64 0.94 7.22 5.64
N SER A 65 0.31 6.14 5.16
CA SER A 65 1.03 4.88 4.89
C SER A 65 1.91 4.93 3.63
N THR A 66 1.70 5.87 2.71
CA THR A 66 2.52 5.99 1.49
C THR A 66 3.90 6.60 1.78
N ILE A 67 4.04 7.35 2.88
CA ILE A 67 5.33 7.84 3.37
C ILE A 67 6.31 6.67 3.57
N PHE A 68 5.87 5.63 4.27
CA PHE A 68 6.69 4.44 4.54
C PHE A 68 6.97 3.63 3.27
N LEU A 69 6.03 3.61 2.34
CA LEU A 69 6.18 2.95 1.03
C LEU A 69 7.22 3.65 0.16
N ASN A 70 7.26 4.99 0.18
CA ASN A 70 8.26 5.77 -0.52
C ASN A 70 9.66 5.59 0.10
N ILE A 71 9.75 5.50 1.43
CA ILE A 71 11.01 5.18 2.11
C ILE A 71 11.47 3.76 1.73
N HIS A 72 10.56 2.79 1.65
CA HIS A 72 10.91 1.42 1.26
C HIS A 72 11.45 1.37 -0.18
N ARG A 73 10.75 2.01 -1.13
CA ARG A 73 11.18 2.12 -2.53
C ARG A 73 12.51 2.89 -2.67
N PHE A 74 12.76 3.87 -1.81
CA PHE A 74 14.02 4.60 -1.79
C PHE A 74 15.20 3.70 -1.37
N LEU A 75 15.01 2.88 -0.34
CA LEU A 75 16.02 1.91 0.11
C LEU A 75 16.32 0.85 -0.97
N ASP A 76 15.28 0.39 -1.70
CA ASP A 76 15.45 -0.55 -2.81
C ASP A 76 16.28 0.05 -3.97
N LYS A 77 16.06 1.33 -4.32
CA LYS A 77 16.79 2.00 -5.41
C LYS A 77 18.21 2.42 -5.05
N THR A 78 18.52 2.54 -3.76
CA THR A 78 19.86 2.93 -3.27
C THR A 78 20.77 1.74 -3.00
N GLY A 79 20.32 0.51 -3.30
CA GLY A 79 21.13 -0.70 -3.17
C GLY A 79 21.27 -1.21 -1.74
N TYR A 80 20.52 -0.64 -0.78
CA TYR A 80 20.47 -1.11 0.62
C TYR A 80 19.45 -2.24 0.81
N THR A 81 19.16 -2.99 -0.26
CA THR A 81 18.18 -4.07 -0.29
C THR A 81 18.65 -5.22 0.61
N GLY A 82 17.89 -5.53 1.66
CA GLY A 82 18.22 -6.56 2.66
C GLY A 82 18.85 -6.03 3.95
N SER A 83 19.05 -4.71 4.07
CA SER A 83 19.52 -4.10 5.32
C SER A 83 18.49 -4.23 6.45
N SER A 84 18.95 -4.28 7.71
CA SER A 84 18.08 -4.25 8.90
C SER A 84 17.14 -3.04 8.90
N ALA A 85 17.58 -1.92 8.34
CA ALA A 85 16.77 -0.72 8.15
C ALA A 85 15.56 -0.96 7.22
N GLN A 86 15.72 -1.77 6.16
CA GLN A 86 14.62 -2.08 5.24
C GLN A 86 13.60 -3.02 5.89
N TRP A 87 14.06 -4.00 6.68
CA TRP A 87 13.17 -4.91 7.39
C TRP A 87 12.31 -4.16 8.42
N VAL A 88 12.93 -3.30 9.24
CA VAL A 88 12.21 -2.46 10.21
C VAL A 88 11.21 -1.55 9.50
N ASN A 89 11.62 -0.88 8.42
CA ASN A 89 10.71 -0.06 7.64
C ASN A 89 9.57 -0.88 7.01
N GLY A 90 9.83 -2.12 6.59
CA GLY A 90 8.82 -3.05 6.07
C GLY A 90 7.76 -3.41 7.12
N VAL A 91 8.16 -3.67 8.37
CA VAL A 91 7.23 -3.96 9.47
C VAL A 91 6.40 -2.73 9.83
N VAL A 92 7.01 -1.55 9.89
CA VAL A 92 6.31 -0.28 10.14
C VAL A 92 5.33 0.03 9.01
N LEU A 93 5.75 -0.18 7.75
CA LEU A 93 4.90 -0.02 6.57
C LEU A 93 3.68 -0.94 6.65
N LEU A 94 3.86 -2.23 6.95
CA LEU A 94 2.74 -3.18 7.04
C LEU A 94 1.79 -2.81 8.18
N SER A 95 2.34 -2.45 9.34
CA SER A 95 1.57 -2.09 10.54
C SER A 95 0.76 -0.81 10.34
N THR A 96 1.37 0.22 9.74
CA THR A 96 0.70 1.49 9.44
C THR A 96 -0.34 1.33 8.34
N PHE A 97 -0.05 0.54 7.31
CA PHE A 97 -1.03 0.22 6.26
C PHE A 97 -2.25 -0.50 6.85
N PHE A 98 -2.05 -1.53 7.67
CA PHE A 98 -3.15 -2.24 8.31
C PHE A 98 -3.98 -1.35 9.24
N SER A 99 -3.32 -0.60 10.12
CA SER A 99 -4.01 0.23 11.12
C SER A 99 -4.80 1.37 10.48
N VAL A 100 -4.16 2.12 9.57
CA VAL A 100 -4.74 3.34 9.00
C VAL A 100 -5.71 3.03 7.85
N ARG A 101 -5.38 2.08 6.97
CA ARG A 101 -6.19 1.82 5.78
C ARG A 101 -7.22 0.72 5.96
N ILE A 102 -6.95 -0.29 6.79
CA ILE A 102 -7.92 -1.37 7.03
C ILE A 102 -8.79 -1.03 8.22
N ILE A 103 -8.23 -0.90 9.43
CA ILE A 103 -9.05 -0.68 10.64
C ILE A 103 -9.73 0.69 10.58
N TYR A 104 -8.94 1.76 10.47
CA TYR A 104 -9.48 3.12 10.47
C TYR A 104 -10.24 3.45 9.17
N GLY A 105 -9.83 2.89 8.03
CA GLY A 105 -10.54 3.04 6.76
C GLY A 105 -11.96 2.49 6.80
N TRP A 106 -12.15 1.25 7.30
CA TRP A 106 -13.48 0.67 7.45
C TRP A 106 -14.33 1.40 8.48
N TYR A 107 -13.74 1.80 9.62
CA TYR A 107 -14.43 2.63 10.61
C TYR A 107 -14.94 3.95 9.98
N LEU A 108 -14.08 4.65 9.24
CA LEU A 108 -14.43 5.91 8.59
C LEU A 108 -15.51 5.72 7.52
N THR A 109 -15.50 4.61 6.79
CA THR A 109 -16.55 4.30 5.81
C THR A 109 -17.89 4.02 6.49
N LEU A 110 -17.94 3.35 7.64
CA LEU A 110 -19.19 3.14 8.37
C LEU A 110 -19.76 4.47 8.91
N ASP A 111 -18.92 5.30 9.52
CA ASP A 111 -19.30 6.64 10.01
C ASP A 111 -19.79 7.54 8.87
N PHE A 112 -19.08 7.51 7.74
CA PHE A 112 -19.44 8.25 6.54
C PHE A 112 -20.75 7.76 5.93
N MET A 113 -20.97 6.45 5.82
CA MET A 113 -22.21 5.88 5.28
C MET A 113 -23.42 6.21 6.17
N HIS A 114 -23.25 6.16 7.49
CA HIS A 114 -24.29 6.56 8.43
C HIS A 114 -24.66 8.05 8.26
N SER A 115 -23.65 8.92 8.16
CA SER A 115 -23.85 10.34 7.91
C SER A 115 -24.47 10.64 6.54
N LEU A 116 -24.07 9.89 5.52
CA LEU A 116 -24.61 9.99 4.16
C LEU A 116 -26.09 9.57 4.11
N TYR A 117 -26.46 8.51 4.84
CA TYR A 117 -27.84 8.06 4.96
C TYR A 117 -28.72 9.08 5.71
N ALA A 118 -28.20 9.70 6.77
CA ALA A 118 -28.88 10.76 7.50
C ALA A 118 -29.12 12.01 6.60
N ALA A 119 -28.16 12.34 5.73
CA ALA A 119 -28.25 13.47 4.82
C ALA A 119 -28.96 13.17 3.47
N ARG A 120 -29.52 11.97 3.29
CA ARG A 120 -30.10 11.52 2.00
C ARG A 120 -31.21 12.42 1.45
N GLY A 121 -31.93 13.13 2.32
CA GLY A 121 -33.00 14.05 1.92
C GLY A 121 -32.52 15.42 1.44
N GLN A 122 -31.25 15.77 1.68
CA GLN A 122 -30.70 17.10 1.38
C GLN A 122 -29.76 17.08 0.16
N LEU A 123 -29.35 15.90 -0.30
CA LEU A 123 -28.39 15.71 -1.38
C LEU A 123 -29.03 14.98 -2.56
N PRO A 124 -28.70 15.36 -3.82
CA PRO A 124 -29.17 14.61 -4.98
C PRO A 124 -28.63 13.17 -4.96
N THR A 125 -29.46 12.21 -5.35
CA THR A 125 -29.16 10.76 -5.31
C THR A 125 -27.86 10.40 -6.04
N PHE A 126 -27.53 11.09 -7.13
CA PHE A 126 -26.27 10.90 -7.86
C PHE A 126 -25.04 11.07 -6.96
N TYR A 127 -25.02 12.08 -6.08
CA TYR A 127 -23.91 12.28 -5.15
C TYR A 127 -23.82 11.14 -4.15
N LEU A 128 -24.94 10.70 -3.59
CA LEU A 128 -24.98 9.59 -2.64
C LEU A 128 -24.37 8.33 -3.24
N VAL A 129 -24.76 8.01 -4.47
CA VAL A 129 -24.26 6.83 -5.19
C VAL A 129 -22.76 6.97 -5.52
N ALA A 130 -22.33 8.12 -6.04
CA ALA A 130 -20.92 8.35 -6.35
C ALA A 130 -20.02 8.25 -5.11
N PHE A 131 -20.46 8.81 -3.97
CA PHE A 131 -19.72 8.76 -2.72
C PHE A 131 -19.67 7.36 -2.11
N ALA A 132 -20.79 6.63 -2.13
CA ALA A 132 -20.87 5.26 -1.64
C ALA A 132 -19.98 4.33 -2.47
N LEU A 133 -20.08 4.41 -3.80
CA LEU A 133 -19.30 3.58 -4.72
C LEU A 133 -17.81 3.93 -4.67
N GLY A 134 -17.47 5.22 -4.60
CA GLY A 134 -16.08 5.68 -4.47
C GLY A 134 -15.45 5.20 -3.17
N ASN A 135 -16.14 5.32 -2.03
CA ASN A 135 -15.64 4.82 -0.75
C ASN A 135 -15.41 3.31 -0.77
N LEU A 136 -16.37 2.55 -1.30
CA LEU A 136 -16.26 1.09 -1.37
C LEU A 136 -15.10 0.67 -2.29
N THR A 137 -14.98 1.31 -3.45
CA THR A 137 -13.88 1.07 -4.40
C THR A 137 -12.52 1.34 -3.76
N LEU A 138 -12.37 2.47 -3.06
CA LEU A 138 -11.11 2.83 -2.41
C LEU A 138 -10.73 1.84 -1.28
N ASN A 139 -11.69 1.41 -0.47
CA ASN A 139 -11.43 0.39 0.55
C ASN A 139 -11.12 -0.99 -0.04
N ALA A 140 -11.80 -1.38 -1.13
CA ALA A 140 -11.51 -2.62 -1.84
C ALA A 140 -10.08 -2.60 -2.41
N LEU A 141 -9.66 -1.50 -3.03
CA LEU A 141 -8.29 -1.33 -3.51
C LEU A 141 -7.27 -1.37 -2.37
N ASN A 142 -7.58 -0.76 -1.22
CA ASN A 142 -6.72 -0.86 -0.05
C ASN A 142 -6.57 -2.33 0.42
N ALA A 143 -7.64 -3.12 0.40
CA ALA A 143 -7.57 -4.53 0.75
C ALA A 143 -6.75 -5.35 -0.27
N THR A 144 -6.88 -5.10 -1.58
CA THR A 144 -6.09 -5.81 -2.59
C THR A 144 -4.60 -5.47 -2.51
N TRP A 145 -4.24 -4.22 -2.21
CA TRP A 145 -2.86 -3.83 -1.97
C TRP A 145 -2.27 -4.46 -0.71
N PHE A 146 -3.05 -4.53 0.37
CA PHE A 146 -2.61 -5.25 1.57
C PHE A 146 -2.38 -6.74 1.28
N TYR A 147 -3.28 -7.38 0.53
CA TYR A 147 -3.09 -8.76 0.09
C TYR A 147 -1.80 -8.93 -0.74
N LYS A 148 -1.53 -8.05 -1.70
CA LYS A 148 -0.29 -8.04 -2.48
C LYS A 148 0.96 -7.89 -1.59
N MET A 149 0.91 -7.05 -0.55
CA MET A 149 2.01 -6.90 0.40
C MET A 149 2.28 -8.19 1.18
N ILE A 150 1.23 -8.82 1.72
CA ILE A 150 1.35 -10.10 2.45
C ILE A 150 1.87 -11.20 1.51
N PHE A 151 1.36 -11.27 0.28
CA PHE A 151 1.83 -12.24 -0.71
C PHE A 151 3.32 -12.07 -1.02
N ALA A 152 3.80 -10.84 -1.20
CA ALA A 152 5.22 -10.56 -1.43
C ALA A 152 6.10 -11.00 -0.25
N ILE A 153 5.61 -10.82 0.98
CA ILE A 153 6.31 -11.28 2.20
C ILE A 153 6.34 -12.81 2.27
N ARG A 154 5.21 -13.49 2.03
CA ARG A 154 5.16 -14.96 2.04
C ARG A 154 6.10 -15.57 1.02
N ARG A 155 6.14 -15.00 -0.20
CA ARG A 155 7.05 -15.47 -1.25
C ARG A 155 8.52 -15.37 -0.84
N ARG A 156 8.92 -14.32 -0.11
CA ARG A 156 10.30 -14.21 0.41
C ARG A 156 10.66 -15.34 1.38
N PHE A 157 9.72 -15.75 2.24
CA PHE A 157 9.96 -16.87 3.16
C PHE A 157 10.02 -18.22 2.44
N ASP A 158 9.18 -18.42 1.41
CA ASP A 158 9.20 -19.64 0.60
C ASP A 158 10.50 -19.76 -0.21
N ASP A 159 11.01 -18.63 -0.73
CA ASP A 159 12.28 -18.57 -1.46
C ASP A 159 13.50 -18.85 -0.54
N GLU A 160 13.46 -18.43 0.73
CA GLU A 160 14.49 -18.76 1.73
C GLU A 160 14.41 -20.20 2.26
N ALA A 161 13.22 -20.80 2.29
CA ALA A 161 13.05 -22.21 2.67
C ALA A 161 13.59 -23.19 1.61
N LYS A 162 13.50 -22.82 0.32
CA LYS A 162 13.95 -23.63 -0.82
C LYS A 162 15.44 -24.04 -0.80
N PRO A 163 16.42 -23.18 -0.48
CA PRO A 163 17.84 -23.57 -0.45
C PRO A 163 18.18 -24.56 0.68
N LEU A 164 17.49 -24.52 1.83
CA LEU A 164 17.75 -25.44 2.95
C LEU A 164 17.29 -26.87 2.66
N THR A 165 16.15 -27.04 1.99
CA THR A 165 15.65 -28.37 1.59
C THR A 165 16.45 -28.95 0.43
N ALA A 166 16.92 -28.10 -0.50
CA ALA A 166 17.79 -28.53 -1.60
C ALA A 166 19.19 -28.98 -1.10
N ALA A 167 19.77 -28.27 -0.13
CA ALA A 167 21.03 -28.67 0.51
C ALA A 167 20.88 -29.91 1.42
N ALA A 168 19.74 -30.06 2.10
CA ALA A 168 19.42 -31.28 2.86
C ALA A 168 19.21 -32.50 1.94
N ALA A 169 18.64 -32.31 0.76
CA ALA A 169 18.46 -33.36 -0.24
C ALA A 169 19.77 -33.75 -0.97
N SER A 170 20.79 -32.90 -0.97
CA SER A 170 22.12 -33.22 -1.53
C SER A 170 23.10 -33.83 -0.53
N THR A 171 22.67 -34.10 0.71
CA THR A 171 23.48 -34.87 1.66
C THR A 171 23.33 -36.36 1.32
N ASP A 172 24.11 -36.81 0.34
CA ASP A 172 24.22 -38.20 -0.09
C ASP A 172 24.57 -39.10 1.12
N PRO A 173 23.86 -40.21 1.37
CA PRO A 173 24.19 -41.17 2.44
C PRO A 173 25.59 -41.81 2.28
N ASP A 174 26.23 -41.64 1.13
CA ASP A 174 27.58 -42.16 0.84
C ASP A 174 28.70 -41.40 1.60
N THR A 175 28.47 -40.13 1.98
CA THR A 175 29.50 -39.36 2.71
C THR A 175 29.58 -39.77 4.19
N THR A 176 28.50 -40.33 4.75
CA THR A 176 28.47 -40.79 6.15
C THR A 176 29.14 -42.16 6.32
N ALA A 177 29.18 -43.00 5.28
CA ALA A 177 29.89 -44.27 5.29
C ALA A 177 31.42 -44.11 5.19
N ALA A 178 31.90 -43.14 4.42
CA ALA A 178 33.34 -42.89 4.22
C ALA A 178 34.08 -42.37 5.47
N LEU A 179 33.36 -41.82 6.47
CA LEU A 179 33.94 -41.37 7.74
C LEU A 179 33.94 -42.44 8.85
N ALA A 180 33.32 -43.60 8.61
CA ALA A 180 33.26 -44.71 9.57
C ALA A 180 34.41 -45.73 9.41
N GLU A 181 35.05 -45.81 8.24
CA GLU A 181 36.21 -46.68 8.01
C GLU A 181 37.52 -45.87 8.07
N GLY A 182 37.91 -45.48 9.29
CA GLY A 182 39.28 -45.02 9.56
C GLY A 182 40.28 -46.17 9.39
N PRO A 183 41.50 -45.92 8.84
CA PRO A 183 42.42 -46.99 8.50
C PRO A 183 42.86 -47.75 9.75
N ALA A 184 42.54 -49.05 9.77
CA ALA A 184 43.02 -49.99 10.76
C ALA A 184 44.56 -49.99 10.75
N ALA A 185 45.12 -49.78 11.94
CA ALA A 185 46.54 -49.82 12.24
C ALA A 185 47.21 -51.08 11.66
N ARG A 186 48.35 -50.89 11.00
CA ARG A 186 49.30 -51.95 10.69
C ARG A 186 50.72 -51.44 10.86
#